data_AF-A0A0G1M8K3-F1
#
_entry.id   AF-A0A0G1M8K3-F1
#
_cell.length_a   1.000
_cell.length_b   1.000
_cell.length_c   1.000
_cell.angle_alpha   90.00
_cell.angle_beta   90.00
_cell.angle_gamma   90.00
#
_symmetry.space_group_name_H-M   'P 1'
#
loop_
_entity.id
_entity.type
_entity.pdbx_description
1 polymer ?
#
loop_
_entity_poly.entity_id
_entity_poly.type
_entity_poly.pdbx_seq_one_letter_code
_entity_poly.pdbx_strand_id
1 'polypeptide(L)'
;MKDNEISEWEFGVLRLFSEVIWFSLAIIILTALGIFFGDIKHYAYSGEFILKMIFVGVIVANGAVLNLYVMPRILLSAKSEDRGYEPGRAVRKISFALGAISLVSWFSAFFLGYVYLPLADVPRLFFIYVALVFCAIIVSQIVESRFVPARRTF
;
A
#
# COMPACT_ATOMS: atom_id res chain seq x y z
N MET A 1 9.25 -13.23 13.63
CA MET A 1 9.72 -12.24 14.62
C MET A 1 10.05 -12.97 15.91
N LYS A 2 11.25 -13.55 16.04
CA LYS A 2 11.67 -14.19 17.29
C LYS A 2 12.66 -13.33 18.08
N ASP A 3 13.44 -12.44 17.45
CA ASP A 3 14.56 -11.79 18.15
C ASP A 3 14.71 -10.26 17.90
N ASN A 4 13.66 -9.57 17.45
CA ASN A 4 13.63 -8.11 17.22
C ASN A 4 14.68 -7.53 16.24
N GLU A 5 15.55 -8.38 15.68
CA GLU A 5 16.46 -8.07 14.58
C GLU A 5 15.92 -8.69 13.29
N ILE A 6 15.96 -7.93 12.19
CA ILE A 6 15.73 -8.47 10.86
C ILE A 6 17.02 -9.16 10.46
N SER A 7 17.00 -10.49 10.37
CA SER A 7 18.16 -11.23 9.86
C SER A 7 18.49 -10.76 8.43
N GLU A 8 19.76 -10.82 8.03
CA GLU A 8 20.19 -10.52 6.65
C GLU A 8 19.37 -11.30 5.61
N TRP A 9 18.94 -12.50 5.96
CA TRP A 9 18.04 -13.31 5.13
C TRP A 9 16.63 -12.72 5.04
N GLU A 10 16.00 -12.37 6.16
CA GLU A 10 14.67 -11.71 6.17
C GLU A 10 14.72 -10.37 5.42
N PHE A 11 15.82 -9.63 5.53
CA PHE A 11 16.03 -8.39 4.78
C PHE A 11 16.16 -8.65 3.28
N GLY A 12 16.94 -9.66 2.87
CA GLY A 12 17.05 -10.09 1.48
C GLY A 12 15.69 -10.49 0.89
N VAL A 13 14.87 -11.22 1.64
CA VAL A 13 13.51 -11.61 1.25
C VAL A 13 12.61 -10.38 1.09
N LEU A 14 12.61 -9.45 2.03
CA LEU A 14 11.82 -8.20 1.96
C LEU A 14 12.21 -7.35 0.75
N ARG A 15 13.52 -7.26 0.45
CA ARG A 15 14.03 -6.52 -0.70
C ARG A 15 13.58 -7.16 -2.01
N LEU A 16 13.66 -8.49 -2.14
CA LEU A 16 13.18 -9.23 -3.30
C LEU A 16 11.68 -8.99 -3.53
N PHE A 17 10.87 -9.08 -2.47
CA PHE A 17 9.43 -8.79 -2.59
C PHE A 17 9.16 -7.36 -3.05
N SER A 18 9.89 -6.38 -2.52
CA SER A 18 9.74 -4.99 -2.93
C SER A 18 10.09 -4.80 -4.41
N GLU A 19 11.19 -5.40 -4.87
CA GLU A 19 11.62 -5.33 -6.26
C GLU A 19 10.59 -5.96 -7.22
N VAL A 20 10.07 -7.14 -6.87
CA VAL A 20 9.01 -7.81 -7.64
C VAL A 20 7.73 -6.97 -7.70
N ILE A 21 7.33 -6.33 -6.61
CA ILE A 21 6.15 -5.45 -6.57
C ILE A 21 6.36 -4.25 -7.51
N TRP A 22 7.50 -3.57 -7.44
CA TRP A 22 7.78 -2.42 -8.30
C TRP A 22 7.89 -2.79 -9.77
N PHE A 23 8.52 -3.93 -10.07
CA PHE A 23 8.58 -4.46 -11.43
C PHE A 23 7.18 -4.80 -11.97
N SER A 24 6.35 -5.46 -11.17
CA SER A 24 4.97 -5.78 -11.55
C SER A 24 4.13 -4.52 -11.77
N LEU A 25 4.30 -3.50 -10.93
CA LEU A 25 3.64 -2.20 -11.11
C LEU A 25 4.06 -1.52 -12.40
N ALA A 26 5.35 -1.56 -12.76
CA ALA A 26 5.84 -1.02 -14.03
C ALA A 26 5.16 -1.72 -15.22
N ILE A 27 5.06 -3.05 -15.21
CA ILE A 27 4.34 -3.81 -16.25
C ILE A 27 2.87 -3.40 -16.30
N ILE A 28 2.17 -3.34 -15.17
CA ILE A 28 0.75 -2.95 -15.12
C ILE A 28 0.54 -1.57 -15.73
N ILE A 29 1.40 -0.61 -15.41
CA ILE A 29 1.33 0.76 -15.95
C ILE A 29 1.60 0.75 -17.45
N LEU A 30 2.63 0.04 -17.92
CA LEU A 30 2.94 -0.05 -19.35
C LEU A 30 1.80 -0.70 -20.14
N THR A 31 1.20 -1.76 -19.61
CA THR A 31 0.02 -2.40 -20.22
C THR A 31 -1.17 -1.45 -20.24
N ALA A 32 -1.44 -0.74 -19.14
CA ALA A 32 -2.53 0.23 -19.07
C ALA A 32 -2.35 1.36 -20.09
N LEU A 33 -1.14 1.88 -20.25
CA LEU A 33 -0.81 2.88 -21.26
C LEU A 33 -0.99 2.32 -22.67
N GLY A 34 -0.51 1.10 -22.94
CA GLY A 34 -0.68 0.45 -24.24
C GLY A 34 -2.14 0.28 -24.64
N ILE A 35 -2.97 -0.18 -23.69
CA ILE A 35 -4.42 -0.32 -23.89
C ILE A 35 -5.08 1.04 -24.10
N PHE A 36 -4.75 2.03 -23.28
CA PHE A 36 -5.32 3.38 -23.37
C PHE A 36 -5.00 4.05 -24.72
N PHE A 37 -3.75 3.99 -25.17
CA PHE A 37 -3.35 4.56 -26.46
C PHE A 37 -3.89 3.77 -27.66
N GLY A 38 -4.19 2.48 -27.49
CA GLY A 38 -4.83 1.66 -28.52
C GLY A 38 -6.27 2.08 -28.83
N ASP A 39 -7.04 2.48 -27.83
CA ASP A 39 -8.40 3.01 -28.01
C ASP A 39 -8.75 4.08 -26.96
N ILE A 40 -8.22 5.28 -27.18
CA ILE A 40 -8.42 6.41 -26.27
C ILE A 40 -9.91 6.75 -26.12
N LYS A 41 -10.70 6.64 -27.19
CA LYS A 41 -12.12 7.01 -27.18
C LYS A 41 -12.93 6.09 -26.28
N HIS A 42 -12.57 4.82 -26.21
CA HIS A 42 -13.21 3.88 -25.29
C HIS A 42 -12.71 4.07 -23.86
N TYR A 43 -11.39 4.00 -23.64
CA TYR A 43 -10.83 3.93 -22.28
C TYR A 43 -10.87 5.26 -21.51
N ALA A 44 -10.91 6.41 -22.20
CA ALA A 44 -11.08 7.71 -21.55
C ALA A 44 -12.48 7.91 -20.92
N TYR A 45 -13.48 7.12 -21.34
CA TYR A 45 -14.86 7.19 -20.83
C TYR A 45 -15.32 5.87 -20.17
N SER A 46 -14.41 4.90 -20.03
CA SER A 46 -14.64 3.65 -19.31
C SER A 46 -14.51 3.90 -17.80
N GLY A 47 -15.58 3.62 -17.06
CA GLY A 47 -15.60 3.86 -15.62
C GLY A 47 -14.63 2.93 -14.88
N GLU A 48 -14.55 1.68 -15.31
CA GLU A 48 -13.64 0.69 -14.73
C GLU A 48 -12.17 1.07 -14.97
N PHE A 49 -11.84 1.58 -16.16
CA PHE A 49 -10.48 2.02 -16.46
C PHE A 49 -10.08 3.22 -15.60
N ILE A 50 -10.93 4.25 -15.50
CA ILE A 50 -10.66 5.44 -14.69
C ILE A 50 -10.42 5.08 -13.23
N LEU A 51 -11.30 4.29 -12.62
CA LEU A 51 -11.13 3.88 -11.22
C LEU A 51 -9.88 3.03 -11.03
N LYS A 52 -9.59 2.12 -11.97
CA LYS A 52 -8.38 1.29 -11.90
C LYS A 52 -7.12 2.16 -11.94
N MET A 53 -7.07 3.18 -12.79
CA MET A 53 -5.95 4.13 -12.84
C MET A 53 -5.81 4.93 -11.55
N ILE A 54 -6.92 5.35 -10.93
CA ILE A 54 -6.90 6.01 -9.62
C ILE A 54 -6.33 5.07 -8.55
N PHE A 55 -6.80 3.82 -8.50
CA PHE A 55 -6.35 2.86 -7.49
C PHE A 55 -4.88 2.46 -7.67
N VAL A 56 -4.43 2.27 -8.91
CA VAL A 56 -3.01 2.08 -9.22
C VAL A 56 -2.20 3.31 -8.79
N GLY A 57 -2.70 4.52 -9.03
CA GLY A 57 -2.08 5.76 -8.55
C GLY A 57 -1.95 5.78 -7.02
N VAL A 58 -2.98 5.36 -6.29
CA VAL A 58 -2.91 5.23 -4.82
C VAL A 58 -1.88 4.18 -4.41
N ILE A 59 -1.83 3.02 -5.08
CA ILE A 59 -0.84 1.97 -4.78
C ILE A 59 0.59 2.50 -4.97
N VAL A 60 0.85 3.20 -6.08
CA VAL A 60 2.16 3.78 -6.37
C VAL A 60 2.53 4.84 -5.34
N ALA A 61 1.63 5.78 -5.04
CA ALA A 61 1.87 6.82 -4.04
C ALA A 61 2.12 6.22 -2.65
N ASN A 62 1.31 5.25 -2.25
CA ASN A 62 1.43 4.57 -0.96
C ASN A 62 2.75 3.78 -0.87
N GLY A 63 3.13 3.07 -1.94
CA GLY A 63 4.41 2.36 -2.05
C GLY A 63 5.60 3.32 -2.00
N ALA A 64 5.51 4.49 -2.63
CA ALA A 64 6.53 5.52 -2.56
C ALA A 64 6.68 6.07 -1.13
N VAL A 65 5.59 6.36 -0.42
CA VAL A 65 5.65 6.80 1.00
C VAL A 65 6.30 5.72 1.86
N LEU A 66 5.94 4.44 1.65
CA LEU A 66 6.51 3.34 2.41
C LEU A 66 8.02 3.20 2.17
N ASN A 67 8.48 3.27 0.92
CA ASN A 67 9.89 3.13 0.58
C ASN A 67 10.72 4.36 0.98
N LEU A 68 10.23 5.57 0.69
CA LEU A 68 10.98 6.82 0.91
C LEU A 68 10.93 7.34 2.34
N TYR A 69 9.87 7.06 3.10
CA TYR A 69 9.68 7.62 4.45
C TYR A 69 9.76 6.57 5.56
N VAL A 70 9.07 5.43 5.39
CA VAL A 70 8.96 4.43 6.46
C VAL A 70 10.20 3.54 6.52
N MET A 71 10.64 2.98 5.39
CA MET A 71 11.79 2.09 5.31
C MET A 71 13.09 2.69 5.90
N PRO A 72 13.52 3.93 5.55
CA PRO A 72 14.74 4.49 6.12
C PRO A 72 14.63 4.69 7.63
N ARG A 73 13.45 5.03 8.15
CA ARG A 73 13.24 5.22 9.60
C ARG A 73 13.28 3.89 10.36
N ILE A 74 12.79 2.81 9.77
CA ILE A 74 12.93 1.46 10.35
C ILE A 74 14.40 1.05 10.38
N LEU A 75 15.13 1.26 9.28
CA LEU A 75 16.56 0.92 9.18
C LEU A 75 17.43 1.73 10.14
N LEU A 76 17.16 3.03 10.28
CA LEU A 76 17.85 3.90 11.23
C LEU A 76 17.62 3.45 12.68
N SER A 77 16.40 3.02 13.00
CA SER A 77 16.06 2.51 14.35
C SER A 77 16.70 1.15 14.64
N ALA A 78 16.94 0.33 13.61
CA ALA A 78 17.64 -0.94 13.74
C ALA A 78 19.17 -0.79 13.89
N LYS A 79 19.75 0.30 13.37
CA LYS A 79 21.20 0.55 13.40
C LYS A 79 21.69 1.29 14.64
N SER A 80 20.81 2.01 15.35
CA SER A 80 21.18 2.63 16.62
C SER A 80 21.54 1.53 17.63
N GLU A 81 22.80 1.52 18.07
CA GLU A 81 23.42 0.57 19.02
C GLU A 81 22.74 0.52 20.40
N ASP A 82 21.75 1.39 20.62
CA ASP A 82 20.90 1.44 21.80
C ASP A 82 19.81 0.36 21.70
N ARG A 83 20.11 -0.79 22.32
CA ARG A 83 19.29 -2.01 22.38
C ARG A 83 17.91 -1.71 23.00
N GLY A 84 16.99 -1.18 22.21
CA GLY A 84 15.63 -0.84 22.66
C GLY A 84 14.93 0.27 21.87
N TYR A 85 15.59 0.93 20.91
CA TYR A 85 14.98 2.02 20.14
C TYR A 85 14.03 1.47 19.06
N GLU A 86 12.77 1.18 19.43
CA GLU A 86 11.73 0.86 18.45
C GLU A 86 11.53 2.05 17.49
N PRO A 87 11.22 1.81 16.20
CA PRO A 87 10.76 2.87 15.32
C PRO A 87 9.60 3.60 15.99
N GLY A 88 9.80 4.89 16.29
CA GLY A 88 8.92 5.64 17.18
C GLY A 88 7.45 5.44 16.84
N ARG A 89 6.58 5.41 17.86
CA ARG A 89 5.14 5.05 17.76
C ARG A 89 4.41 5.60 16.52
N ALA A 90 4.77 6.82 16.08
CA ALA A 90 4.26 7.42 14.85
C ALA A 90 4.62 6.62 13.58
N VAL A 91 5.88 6.22 13.40
CA VAL A 91 6.34 5.41 12.26
C VAL A 91 5.58 4.09 12.22
N ARG A 92 5.42 3.43 13.36
CA ARG A 92 4.65 2.17 13.46
C ARG A 92 3.20 2.36 13.02
N LYS A 93 2.49 3.34 13.57
CA LYS A 93 1.09 3.64 13.20
C LYS A 93 0.93 3.94 11.72
N ILE A 94 1.89 4.68 11.14
CA ILE A 94 1.93 4.98 9.72
C ILE A 94 2.14 3.69 8.91
N SER A 95 3.10 2.83 9.29
CA SER A 95 3.31 1.54 8.62
C SER A 95 2.05 0.68 8.57
N PHE A 96 1.30 0.59 9.68
CA PHE A 96 0.04 -0.14 9.73
C PHE A 96 -1.04 0.48 8.83
N ALA A 97 -1.14 1.82 8.80
CA ALA A 97 -2.09 2.52 7.93
C ALA A 97 -1.75 2.31 6.44
N LEU A 98 -0.47 2.46 6.06
CA LEU A 98 -0.01 2.24 4.69
C LEU A 98 -0.23 0.78 4.26
N GLY A 99 -0.03 -0.18 5.16
CA GLY A 99 -0.35 -1.59 4.91
C GLY A 99 -1.83 -1.83 4.62
N ALA A 100 -2.71 -1.22 5.41
CA ALA A 100 -4.17 -1.30 5.20
C ALA A 100 -4.60 -0.65 3.87
N ILE A 101 -4.07 0.53 3.55
CA ILE A 101 -4.33 1.23 2.28
C ILE A 101 -3.90 0.37 1.10
N SER A 102 -2.70 -0.21 1.15
CA SER A 102 -2.20 -1.13 0.12
C SER A 102 -3.15 -2.30 -0.09
N LEU A 103 -3.55 -2.99 0.98
CA LEU A 103 -4.40 -4.17 0.89
C LEU A 103 -5.74 -3.83 0.22
N VAL A 104 -6.44 -2.80 0.70
CA VAL A 104 -7.72 -2.39 0.10
C VAL A 104 -7.56 -1.98 -1.35
N SER A 105 -6.50 -1.25 -1.69
CA SER A 105 -6.28 -0.76 -3.06
C SER A 105 -5.96 -1.88 -4.04
N TRP A 106 -5.11 -2.85 -3.66
CA TRP A 106 -4.80 -4.02 -4.48
C TRP A 106 -6.04 -4.87 -4.76
N PHE A 107 -6.82 -5.19 -3.72
CA PHE A 107 -8.07 -5.94 -3.90
C PHE A 107 -9.05 -5.18 -4.78
N SER A 108 -9.25 -3.88 -4.54
CA SER A 108 -10.17 -3.06 -5.33
C SER A 108 -9.76 -2.98 -6.81
N ALA A 109 -8.47 -2.79 -7.09
CA ALA A 109 -7.94 -2.74 -8.46
C ALA A 109 -8.07 -4.09 -9.19
N PHE A 110 -7.93 -5.20 -8.47
CA PHE A 110 -8.12 -6.54 -9.00
C PHE A 110 -9.59 -6.79 -9.35
N PHE A 111 -10.52 -6.48 -8.43
CA PHE A 111 -11.96 -6.69 -8.64
C PHE A 111 -12.53 -5.85 -9.80
N LEU A 112 -12.06 -4.62 -9.98
CA LEU A 112 -12.45 -3.79 -11.13
C LEU A 112 -12.07 -4.40 -12.48
N GLY A 113 -11.09 -5.30 -12.53
CA GLY A 113 -10.73 -6.01 -13.75
C GLY A 113 -11.78 -7.01 -14.25
N TYR A 114 -12.79 -7.34 -13.42
CA TYR A 114 -13.81 -8.34 -13.72
C TYR A 114 -15.20 -7.78 -13.95
N VAL A 115 -15.39 -6.47 -13.78
CA VAL A 115 -16.71 -5.84 -13.79
C VAL A 115 -16.73 -4.74 -14.85
N TYR A 116 -17.78 -4.73 -15.67
CA TYR A 116 -18.10 -3.60 -16.53
C TYR A 116 -18.75 -2.49 -15.70
N LEU A 117 -18.21 -1.26 -15.76
CA LEU A 117 -18.68 -0.15 -14.94
C LEU A 117 -19.05 1.07 -15.79
N PRO A 118 -20.34 1.43 -15.86
CA PRO A 118 -20.75 2.68 -16.48
C PRO A 118 -20.10 3.90 -15.82
N LEU A 119 -19.75 4.90 -16.63
CA LEU A 119 -19.12 6.14 -16.13
C LEU A 119 -19.96 6.83 -15.03
N ALA A 120 -21.29 6.73 -15.10
CA ALA A 120 -22.21 7.30 -14.12
C ALA A 120 -22.04 6.71 -12.70
N ASP A 121 -21.55 5.48 -12.57
CA ASP A 121 -21.35 4.80 -11.28
C ASP A 121 -19.97 5.04 -10.67
N VAL A 122 -19.05 5.68 -11.41
CA VAL A 122 -17.68 5.99 -10.94
C VAL A 122 -17.69 6.77 -9.62
N PRO A 123 -18.44 7.87 -9.45
CA PRO A 123 -18.43 8.60 -8.18
C PRO A 123 -18.90 7.72 -7.02
N ARG A 124 -19.93 6.89 -7.23
CA ARG A 124 -20.47 5.99 -6.20
C ARG A 124 -19.41 4.99 -5.74
N LEU A 125 -18.77 4.29 -6.68
CA LEU A 125 -17.73 3.32 -6.32
C LEU A 125 -16.48 3.98 -5.74
N PHE A 126 -16.12 5.17 -6.21
CA PHE A 126 -15.03 5.94 -5.61
C PHE A 126 -15.31 6.25 -4.13
N PHE A 127 -16.51 6.70 -3.78
CA PHE A 127 -16.88 6.96 -2.39
C PHE A 127 -16.89 5.68 -1.54
N ILE A 128 -17.36 4.55 -2.10
CA ILE A 128 -17.29 3.25 -1.42
C ILE A 128 -15.84 2.87 -1.16
N TYR A 129 -14.95 3.04 -2.14
CA TYR A 129 -13.52 2.79 -1.98
C TYR A 129 -12.91 3.68 -0.88
N VAL A 130 -13.19 4.98 -0.88
CA VAL A 130 -12.69 5.89 0.17
C VAL A 130 -13.20 5.48 1.55
N ALA A 131 -14.47 5.09 1.67
CA ALA A 131 -15.05 4.60 2.92
C ALA A 131 -14.39 3.28 3.38
N LEU A 132 -14.11 2.36 2.45
CA LEU A 132 -13.39 1.11 2.74
C LEU A 132 -11.96 1.38 3.20
N VAL A 133 -11.24 2.29 2.55
CA VAL A 133 -9.89 2.70 2.97
C VAL A 133 -9.92 3.31 4.37
N PHE A 134 -10.88 4.21 4.64
CA PHE A 134 -11.01 4.84 5.95
C PHE A 134 -11.33 3.81 7.05
N CYS A 135 -12.25 2.88 6.78
CA CYS A 135 -12.56 1.78 7.68
C CYS A 135 -11.34 0.89 7.94
N ALA A 136 -10.58 0.54 6.88
CA ALA A 136 -9.38 -0.26 7.00
C ALA A 136 -8.30 0.44 7.82
N ILE A 137 -8.13 1.76 7.69
CA ILE A 137 -7.23 2.54 8.54
C ILE A 137 -7.69 2.49 10.00
N ILE A 138 -8.98 2.70 10.29
CA ILE A 138 -9.49 2.61 11.67
C ILE A 138 -9.21 1.24 12.26
N VAL A 139 -9.54 0.17 11.53
CA VAL A 139 -9.27 -1.21 11.95
C VAL A 139 -7.77 -1.42 12.17
N SER A 140 -6.92 -0.90 11.28
CA SER A 140 -5.47 -1.03 11.42
C SER A 140 -4.94 -0.34 12.68
N GLN A 141 -5.50 0.82 13.04
CA GLN A 141 -5.12 1.52 14.28
C GLN A 141 -5.61 0.78 15.53
N ILE A 142 -6.80 0.18 15.50
CA ILE A 142 -7.29 -0.66 16.59
C ILE A 142 -6.39 -1.88 16.76
N VAL A 143 -6.04 -2.55 15.66
CA VAL A 143 -5.14 -3.70 15.66
C VAL A 143 -3.76 -3.32 16.20
N GLU A 144 -3.17 -2.21 15.73
CA GLU A 144 -1.88 -1.70 16.25
C GLU A 144 -1.94 -1.49 17.76
N SER A 145 -3.01 -0.85 18.25
CA SER A 145 -3.14 -0.54 19.67
C SER A 145 -3.38 -1.75 20.57
N ARG A 146 -3.98 -2.84 20.06
CA ARG A 146 -4.34 -4.03 20.83
C ARG A 146 -3.31 -5.15 20.77
N PHE A 147 -2.70 -5.37 19.61
CA PHE A 147 -1.83 -6.53 19.37
C PHE A 147 -0.35 -6.20 19.42
N VAL A 148 0.04 -4.93 19.33
CA VAL A 148 1.43 -4.52 19.55
C VAL A 148 1.54 -3.98 20.98
N PRO A 149 2.02 -4.77 21.95
CA PRO A 149 2.19 -4.27 23.30
C PRO A 149 3.14 -3.07 23.26
N ALA A 150 2.70 -1.94 23.81
CA ALA A 150 3.61 -0.87 24.17
C ALA A 150 4.54 -1.44 25.25
N ARG A 151 5.74 -1.91 24.87
CA ARG A 151 6.76 -2.21 25.87
C ARG A 151 7.02 -0.91 26.60
N ARG A 152 6.64 -0.88 27.88
CA ARG A 152 6.99 0.21 28.79
C ARG A 152 8.50 0.28 28.79
N THR A 153 9.04 1.40 28.33
CA THR A 153 10.39 1.82 28.69
C THR A 153 10.41 2.02 30.19
N PHE A 154 10.92 1.02 30.91
CA PHE A 154 11.55 1.12 32.22
C PHE A 154 12.59 0.01 32.32
#